data_AF-A0A5B1CQV5-F1
#
_entry.id   AF-A0A5B1CQV5-F1
#
_cell.length_a   1.000
_cell.length_b   1.000
_cell.length_c   1.000
_cell.angle_alpha   90.00
_cell.angle_beta   90.00
_cell.angle_gamma   90.00
#
_symmetry.space_group_name_H-M   'P 1'
#
loop_
_entity.id
_entity.type
_entity.pdbx_description
1 polymer ?
#
loop_
_entity_poly.entity_id
_entity_poly.type
_entity_poly.pdbx_seq_one_letter_code
_entity_poly.pdbx_strand_id
1 'polypeptide(L)'
;MKKLFGILAAGLLCFSMTQSASAALVAQYEFNTPGDTEGWTGFNTALTVDGVSANGTASGNDPQLRLLSPGLSLSPTATAWDAVTFRVREVQDESPAGPIGFDQTGTIFQVNFVAGGLTPETVQGNFVASASGGDFFTVTVDISGINASTFEEIRLDPIGGASANSNSQTDGNSFQVDFITITDNAVAIPEPSSLALLGLGGLTMLRRRRK
;
A
#
# COMPACT_ATOMS: atom_id res chain seq x y z
N MET A 1 -38.43 -58.97 -16.34
CA MET A 1 -38.59 -57.89 -15.35
C MET A 1 -37.50 -56.86 -15.60
N LYS A 2 -37.90 -55.63 -15.95
CA LYS A 2 -37.05 -54.56 -16.49
C LYS A 2 -36.33 -53.84 -15.34
N LYS A 3 -35.00 -53.75 -15.37
CA LYS A 3 -34.21 -52.95 -14.41
C LYS A 3 -34.15 -51.51 -14.89
N LEU A 4 -34.69 -50.58 -14.09
CA LEU A 4 -34.72 -49.16 -14.35
C LEU A 4 -33.31 -48.56 -14.34
N PHE A 5 -33.01 -47.77 -15.38
CA PHE A 5 -31.87 -46.87 -15.48
C PHE A 5 -32.01 -45.73 -14.46
N GLY A 6 -31.09 -45.65 -13.50
CA GLY A 6 -30.91 -44.48 -12.65
C GLY A 6 -29.92 -43.52 -13.29
N ILE A 7 -30.41 -42.46 -13.92
CA ILE A 7 -29.58 -41.36 -14.43
C ILE A 7 -29.26 -40.46 -13.24
N LEU A 8 -28.04 -40.57 -12.70
CA LEU A 8 -27.49 -39.65 -11.72
C LEU A 8 -26.98 -38.41 -12.46
N ALA A 9 -27.80 -37.36 -12.51
CA ALA A 9 -27.39 -36.06 -13.03
C ALA A 9 -26.38 -35.43 -12.06
N ALA A 10 -25.09 -35.63 -12.32
CA ALA A 10 -24.02 -34.90 -11.65
C ALA A 10 -24.03 -33.45 -12.16
N GLY A 11 -24.79 -32.59 -11.49
CA GLY A 11 -24.73 -31.15 -11.68
C GLY A 11 -23.35 -30.64 -11.31
N LEU A 12 -22.50 -30.49 -12.32
CA LEU A 12 -21.21 -29.83 -12.20
C LEU A 12 -21.48 -28.34 -12.02
N LEU A 13 -21.65 -27.89 -10.77
CA LEU A 13 -21.62 -26.46 -10.44
C LEU A 13 -20.21 -25.97 -10.74
N CYS A 14 -20.02 -25.41 -11.93
CA CYS A 14 -18.90 -24.53 -12.21
C CYS A 14 -19.07 -23.29 -11.35
N PHE A 15 -18.52 -23.32 -10.14
CA PHE A 15 -18.20 -22.11 -9.41
C PHE A 15 -17.13 -21.38 -10.23
N SER A 16 -17.57 -20.49 -11.11
CA SER A 16 -16.72 -19.44 -11.64
C SER A 16 -16.33 -18.59 -10.43
N MET A 17 -15.18 -18.92 -9.83
CA MET A 17 -14.52 -18.01 -8.91
C MET A 17 -14.18 -16.78 -9.73
N THR A 18 -15.02 -15.75 -9.64
CA THR A 18 -14.62 -14.39 -9.98
C THR A 18 -13.52 -14.02 -9.00
N GLN A 19 -12.27 -14.36 -9.34
CA GLN A 19 -11.13 -13.71 -8.71
C GLN A 19 -11.23 -12.25 -9.11
N SER A 20 -11.60 -11.40 -8.16
CA SER A 20 -11.33 -9.97 -8.29
C SER A 20 -9.85 -9.86 -8.54
N ALA A 21 -9.48 -9.41 -9.73
CA ALA A 21 -8.11 -9.09 -10.05
C ALA A 21 -7.61 -8.07 -9.02
N SER A 22 -6.61 -8.45 -8.24
CA SER A 22 -5.88 -7.47 -7.43
C SER A 22 -5.08 -6.57 -8.37
N ALA A 23 -4.91 -5.31 -8.02
CA ALA A 23 -3.99 -4.39 -8.69
C ALA A 23 -2.55 -4.95 -8.67
N ALA A 24 -1.76 -4.67 -9.70
CA ALA A 24 -0.38 -5.18 -9.78
C ALA A 24 0.58 -4.28 -9.00
N LEU A 25 1.54 -4.91 -8.31
CA LEU A 25 2.56 -4.22 -7.52
C LEU A 25 3.63 -3.60 -8.43
N VAL A 26 3.83 -2.29 -8.31
CA VAL A 26 4.87 -1.53 -9.02
C VAL A 26 6.11 -1.33 -8.14
N ALA A 27 5.91 -0.99 -6.86
CA ALA A 27 7.00 -0.81 -5.90
C ALA A 27 6.55 -1.17 -4.48
N GLN A 28 7.50 -1.59 -3.66
CA GLN A 28 7.30 -1.97 -2.26
C GLN A 28 8.51 -1.55 -1.42
N TYR A 29 8.24 -1.03 -0.22
CA TYR A 29 9.22 -0.60 0.76
C TYR A 29 8.84 -1.13 2.15
N GLU A 30 9.77 -1.84 2.79
CA GLU A 30 9.48 -2.64 4.00
C GLU A 30 10.35 -2.26 5.21
N PHE A 31 11.46 -1.54 5.01
CA PHE A 31 12.34 -1.08 6.09
C PHE A 31 12.87 -2.21 7.01
N ASN A 32 13.01 -3.42 6.47
CA ASN A 32 13.39 -4.64 7.21
C ASN A 32 14.88 -4.70 7.61
N THR A 33 15.69 -3.74 7.16
CA THR A 33 17.13 -3.68 7.46
C THR A 33 17.44 -2.43 8.29
N PRO A 34 17.92 -2.56 9.55
CA PRO A 34 18.27 -1.40 10.36
C PRO A 34 19.24 -0.45 9.65
N GLY A 35 18.90 0.84 9.62
CA GLY A 35 19.66 1.88 8.95
C GLY A 35 19.49 1.97 7.43
N ASP A 36 18.74 1.05 6.79
CA ASP A 36 18.42 1.13 5.36
C ASP A 36 17.07 1.84 5.18
N THR A 37 17.10 3.06 4.62
CA THR A 37 15.88 3.82 4.33
C THR A 37 15.23 3.45 3.00
N GLU A 38 15.82 2.51 2.24
CA GLU A 38 15.32 2.09 0.93
C GLU A 38 15.14 3.28 -0.04
N GLY A 39 16.00 4.30 0.11
CA GLY A 39 15.99 5.53 -0.67
C GLY A 39 15.14 6.67 -0.08
N TRP A 40 14.28 6.39 0.90
CA TRP A 40 13.47 7.43 1.54
C TRP A 40 14.33 8.38 2.37
N THR A 41 13.89 9.63 2.42
CA THR A 41 14.50 10.71 3.18
C THR A 41 13.42 11.47 3.95
N GLY A 42 13.75 11.96 5.14
CA GLY A 42 12.87 12.87 5.88
C GLY A 42 13.09 14.31 5.42
N PHE A 43 12.00 15.03 5.13
CA PHE A 43 12.01 16.49 5.02
C PHE A 43 11.17 17.06 6.15
N ASN A 44 11.73 18.03 6.88
CA ASN A 44 11.20 18.45 8.18
C ASN A 44 10.93 17.26 9.12
N THR A 45 11.73 16.19 9.00
CA THR A 45 11.64 14.98 9.81
C THR A 45 13.04 14.37 9.92
N ALA A 46 13.45 13.96 11.12
CA ALA A 46 14.61 13.08 11.28
C ALA A 46 14.16 11.63 11.05
N LEU A 47 14.52 11.04 9.90
CA LEU A 47 14.15 9.67 9.54
C LEU A 47 15.22 8.66 9.96
N THR A 48 14.81 7.59 10.64
CA THR A 48 15.66 6.45 11.01
C THR A 48 14.93 5.14 10.74
N VAL A 49 15.66 4.04 10.52
CA VAL A 49 15.06 2.71 10.31
C VAL A 49 15.62 1.73 11.33
N ASP A 50 14.73 1.01 12.01
CA ASP A 50 15.07 0.07 13.10
C ASP A 50 15.02 -1.41 12.69
N GLY A 51 14.75 -1.70 11.41
CA GLY A 51 14.58 -3.06 10.89
C GLY A 51 13.14 -3.59 10.98
N VAL A 52 12.20 -2.76 11.42
CA VAL A 52 10.76 -3.04 11.43
C VAL A 52 9.97 -1.90 10.77
N SER A 53 10.42 -0.66 10.93
CA SER A 53 9.73 0.52 10.40
C SER A 53 10.67 1.70 10.18
N ALA A 54 10.22 2.61 9.33
CA ALA A 54 10.72 3.97 9.20
C ALA A 54 10.14 4.84 10.32
N ASN A 55 11.00 5.29 11.23
CA ASN A 55 10.68 6.14 12.37
C ASN A 55 11.00 7.60 12.03
N GLY A 56 10.05 8.50 12.27
CA GLY A 56 10.24 9.93 12.08
C GLY A 56 9.70 10.73 13.26
N THR A 57 10.35 11.86 13.56
CA THR A 57 9.76 12.90 14.42
C THR A 57 9.45 14.10 13.57
N ALA A 58 8.18 14.48 13.53
CA ALA A 58 7.70 15.63 12.78
C ALA A 58 8.31 16.91 13.35
N SER A 59 8.83 17.75 12.45
CA SER A 59 9.25 19.12 12.76
C SER A 59 8.54 20.08 11.82
N GLY A 60 8.27 21.32 12.24
CA GLY A 60 7.67 22.32 11.36
C GLY A 60 6.24 22.00 10.91
N ASN A 61 5.58 21.01 11.55
CA ASN A 61 4.18 20.62 11.36
C ASN A 61 3.78 20.15 9.96
N ASP A 62 4.77 19.72 9.18
CA ASP A 62 4.59 19.18 7.84
C ASP A 62 5.57 18.01 7.70
N PRO A 63 5.30 16.87 8.38
CA PRO A 63 6.15 15.70 8.31
C PRO A 63 6.06 15.14 6.90
N GLN A 64 7.17 15.14 6.18
CA GLN A 64 7.23 14.66 4.81
C GLN A 64 8.26 13.56 4.71
N LEU A 65 7.83 12.40 4.22
CA LEU A 65 8.71 11.40 3.66
C LEU A 65 8.86 11.66 2.18
N ARG A 66 10.10 11.70 1.70
CA ARG A 66 10.43 11.97 0.30
C ARG A 66 11.32 10.88 -0.27
N LEU A 67 10.99 10.44 -1.47
CA LEU A 67 11.83 9.59 -2.30
C LEU A 67 12.18 10.40 -3.55
N LEU A 68 13.47 10.69 -3.76
CA LEU A 68 13.92 11.68 -4.74
C LEU A 68 14.75 11.06 -5.88
N SER A 69 14.74 11.75 -7.02
CA SER A 69 15.65 11.56 -8.15
C SER A 69 17.11 11.84 -7.73
N PRO A 70 18.16 11.18 -8.30
CA PRO A 70 18.19 10.45 -9.57
C PRO A 70 17.89 8.95 -9.53
N GLY A 71 17.46 8.40 -8.39
CA GLY A 71 17.31 6.94 -8.22
C GLY A 71 15.91 6.37 -8.50
N LEU A 72 14.88 7.21 -8.56
CA LEU A 72 13.50 6.77 -8.72
C LEU A 72 13.03 6.95 -10.18
N SER A 73 12.52 5.88 -10.77
CA SER A 73 11.86 5.90 -12.07
C SER A 73 10.83 4.77 -12.10
N LEU A 74 9.72 4.98 -11.40
CA LEU A 74 8.61 4.02 -11.42
C LEU A 74 7.73 4.30 -12.62
N SER A 75 7.29 3.27 -13.32
CA SER A 75 6.31 3.37 -14.40
C SER A 75 5.22 2.35 -14.12
N PRO A 76 3.94 2.67 -14.39
CA PRO A 76 2.90 1.65 -14.33
C PRO A 76 3.18 0.63 -15.44
N THR A 77 2.97 -0.65 -15.13
CA THR A 77 2.94 -1.74 -16.12
C THR A 77 1.61 -1.75 -16.90
N ALA A 78 0.63 -1.01 -16.40
CA ALA A 78 -0.73 -0.89 -16.91
C ALA A 78 -1.00 0.47 -17.59
N THR A 79 -2.27 0.83 -17.76
CA THR A 79 -2.67 2.11 -18.38
C THR A 79 -2.76 3.26 -17.38
N ALA A 80 -2.93 2.96 -16.09
CA ALA A 80 -3.10 3.95 -15.04
C ALA A 80 -2.57 3.43 -13.70
N TRP A 81 -2.25 4.37 -12.82
CA TRP A 81 -2.01 4.06 -11.41
C TRP A 81 -3.30 3.60 -10.71
N ASP A 82 -3.17 2.96 -9.56
CA ASP A 82 -4.29 2.50 -8.78
C ASP A 82 -4.23 3.09 -7.36
N ALA A 83 -3.34 2.59 -6.52
CA ALA A 83 -3.27 3.00 -5.13
C ALA A 83 -1.84 3.11 -4.59
N VAL A 84 -1.70 3.90 -3.53
CA VAL A 84 -0.60 3.77 -2.58
C VAL A 84 -1.16 3.24 -1.27
N THR A 85 -0.54 2.20 -0.72
CA THR A 85 -0.91 1.70 0.60
C THR A 85 0.30 1.74 1.52
N PHE A 86 0.13 2.21 2.74
CA PHE A 86 1.18 2.19 3.77
C PHE A 86 0.58 1.90 5.13
N ARG A 87 1.41 1.41 6.06
CA ARG A 87 1.06 1.29 7.47
C ARG A 87 1.66 2.45 8.23
N VAL A 88 0.89 3.05 9.12
CA VAL A 88 1.39 4.12 9.99
C VAL A 88 0.82 4.02 11.40
N ARG A 89 1.61 4.46 12.38
CA ARG A 89 1.10 4.87 13.69
C ARG A 89 1.75 6.18 14.11
N GLU A 90 0.95 7.01 14.75
CA GLU A 90 1.43 8.21 15.42
C GLU A 90 1.68 7.91 16.90
N VAL A 91 2.80 8.42 17.41
CA VAL A 91 3.26 8.26 18.79
C VAL A 91 3.49 9.67 19.35
N GLN A 92 2.61 10.11 20.24
CA GLN A 92 2.87 11.31 21.04
C GLN A 92 3.77 10.95 22.22
N ASP A 93 4.80 11.77 22.47
CA ASP A 93 5.67 11.62 23.63
C ASP A 93 4.91 11.77 24.97
N GLU A 94 3.72 12.39 25.00
CA GLU A 94 3.01 12.74 26.25
C GLU A 94 1.57 12.22 26.41
N SER A 95 1.01 11.39 25.52
CA SER A 95 -0.38 10.91 25.71
C SER A 95 -0.47 9.60 26.51
N PRO A 96 -1.09 9.58 27.70
CA PRO A 96 -1.41 8.35 28.44
C PRO A 96 -2.65 7.61 27.88
N ALA A 97 -3.23 8.06 26.76
CA ALA A 97 -4.58 7.70 26.32
C ALA A 97 -4.60 6.96 24.97
N GLY A 98 -3.97 5.77 24.91
CA GLY A 98 -4.21 4.79 23.84
C GLY A 98 -3.76 5.22 22.42
N PRO A 99 -4.05 4.39 21.41
CA PRO A 99 -3.66 4.66 20.02
C PRO A 99 -4.31 5.93 19.47
N ILE A 100 -3.49 6.77 18.83
CA ILE A 100 -3.96 7.96 18.10
C ILE A 100 -4.56 7.49 16.77
N GLY A 101 -5.81 7.87 16.52
CA GLY A 101 -6.47 7.58 15.26
C GLY A 101 -5.81 8.32 14.10
N PHE A 102 -5.71 7.68 12.93
CA PHE A 102 -5.22 8.36 11.73
C PHE A 102 -6.15 9.52 11.33
N ASP A 103 -5.61 10.73 11.27
CA ASP A 103 -6.28 11.92 10.72
C ASP A 103 -5.70 12.25 9.34
N GLN A 104 -6.54 12.23 8.32
CA GLN A 104 -6.16 12.60 6.95
C GLN A 104 -6.08 14.11 6.71
N THR A 105 -6.48 14.93 7.70
CA THR A 105 -6.48 16.37 7.55
C THR A 105 -5.06 16.86 7.32
N GLY A 106 -4.84 17.54 6.20
CA GLY A 106 -3.52 18.07 5.84
C GLY A 106 -2.53 17.04 5.28
N THR A 107 -2.90 15.76 5.13
CA THR A 107 -2.04 14.77 4.47
C THR A 107 -2.08 14.94 2.95
N ILE A 108 -0.92 14.74 2.33
CA ILE A 108 -0.74 14.84 0.89
C ILE A 108 0.06 13.63 0.40
N PHE A 109 -0.37 13.10 -0.75
CA PHE A 109 0.49 12.28 -1.60
C PHE A 109 0.80 13.09 -2.85
N GLN A 110 2.07 13.24 -3.18
CA GLN A 110 2.49 14.08 -4.30
C GLN A 110 3.60 13.41 -5.07
N VAL A 111 3.60 13.58 -6.39
CA VAL A 111 4.63 13.05 -7.28
C VAL A 111 5.25 14.15 -8.13
N ASN A 112 6.50 13.95 -8.53
CA ASN A 112 7.24 14.79 -9.47
C ASN A 112 7.27 16.29 -9.07
N PHE A 113 7.60 16.58 -7.80
CA PHE A 113 7.40 17.88 -7.15
C PHE A 113 8.61 18.82 -7.13
N VAL A 114 9.81 18.32 -7.46
CA VAL A 114 11.06 19.06 -7.54
C VAL A 114 11.73 18.79 -8.89
N ALA A 115 11.30 19.54 -9.90
CA ALA A 115 12.10 19.92 -11.06
C ALA A 115 12.78 18.80 -11.89
N GLY A 116 12.09 18.34 -12.92
CA GLY A 116 12.67 17.69 -14.12
C GLY A 116 12.01 18.14 -15.44
N GLY A 117 11.13 19.14 -15.39
CA GLY A 117 10.21 19.47 -16.49
C GLY A 117 8.89 18.70 -16.45
N LEU A 118 8.71 17.82 -15.46
CA LEU A 118 7.43 17.17 -15.17
C LEU A 118 6.51 18.09 -14.36
N THR A 119 5.21 17.97 -14.60
CA THR A 119 4.18 18.69 -13.85
C THR A 119 3.91 17.95 -12.54
N PRO A 120 3.98 18.62 -11.37
CA PRO A 120 3.64 17.99 -10.11
C PRO A 120 2.16 17.61 -10.08
N GLU A 121 1.87 16.41 -9.61
CA GLU A 121 0.50 15.92 -9.39
C GLU A 121 0.31 15.60 -7.91
N THR A 122 -0.84 15.99 -7.37
CA THR A 122 -1.09 16.00 -5.92
C THR A 122 -2.46 15.41 -5.63
N VAL A 123 -2.50 14.49 -4.68
CA VAL A 123 -3.72 13.92 -4.13
C VAL A 123 -3.89 14.42 -2.70
N GLN A 124 -5.04 15.04 -2.43
CA GLN A 124 -5.45 15.52 -1.11
C GLN A 124 -6.85 14.97 -0.81
N GLY A 125 -7.08 14.46 0.41
CA GLY A 125 -8.41 14.05 0.87
C GLY A 125 -8.93 12.69 0.39
N ASN A 126 -8.10 11.86 -0.23
CA ASN A 126 -8.44 10.48 -0.65
C ASN A 126 -7.75 9.40 0.19
N PHE A 127 -7.56 9.65 1.49
CA PHE A 127 -6.89 8.72 2.40
C PHE A 127 -7.94 7.91 3.16
N VAL A 128 -7.95 6.60 2.97
CA VAL A 128 -8.83 5.68 3.69
C VAL A 128 -7.99 4.86 4.65
N ALA A 129 -8.23 5.01 5.95
CA ALA A 129 -7.52 4.30 6.99
C ALA A 129 -8.36 3.21 7.66
N SER A 130 -7.74 2.09 8.00
CA SER A 130 -8.35 1.01 8.78
C SER A 130 -7.34 0.47 9.79
N ALA A 131 -7.78 0.13 11.00
CA ALA A 131 -6.89 -0.43 12.03
C ALA A 131 -6.29 -1.77 11.57
N SER A 132 -4.97 -1.92 11.69
CA SER A 132 -4.22 -3.12 11.26
C SER A 132 -3.47 -3.82 12.39
N GLY A 133 -3.70 -3.41 13.64
CA GLY A 133 -3.16 -4.03 14.85
C GLY A 133 -1.85 -3.39 15.32
N GLY A 134 -1.51 -3.56 16.60
CA GLY A 134 -0.31 -2.97 17.20
C GLY A 134 -0.31 -1.43 17.17
N ASP A 135 -1.50 -0.82 17.25
CA ASP A 135 -1.75 0.62 17.12
C ASP A 135 -1.49 1.21 15.73
N PHE A 136 -1.23 0.36 14.73
CA PHE A 136 -1.11 0.78 13.33
C PHE A 136 -2.46 0.90 12.63
N PHE A 137 -2.47 1.78 11.64
CA PHE A 137 -3.48 1.89 10.61
C PHE A 137 -2.86 1.50 9.28
N THR A 138 -3.57 0.69 8.48
CA THR A 138 -3.32 0.59 7.04
C THR A 138 -4.08 1.71 6.36
N VAL A 139 -3.34 2.56 5.66
CA VAL A 139 -3.84 3.73 4.92
C VAL A 139 -3.71 3.45 3.44
N THR A 140 -4.79 3.60 2.70
CA THR A 140 -4.83 3.49 1.25
C THR A 140 -5.20 4.83 0.64
N VAL A 141 -4.41 5.27 -0.34
CA VAL A 141 -4.60 6.49 -1.11
C VAL A 141 -4.97 6.10 -2.54
N ASP A 142 -6.15 6.52 -2.99
CA ASP A 142 -6.53 6.38 -4.41
C ASP A 142 -5.74 7.40 -5.25
N ILE A 143 -4.87 6.87 -6.11
CA ILE A 143 -4.03 7.66 -7.03
C ILE A 143 -4.40 7.44 -8.49
N SER A 144 -5.55 6.83 -8.78
CA SER A 144 -6.02 6.55 -10.14
C SER A 144 -6.25 7.81 -10.98
N GLY A 145 -6.38 8.97 -10.34
CA GLY A 145 -6.46 10.28 -10.98
C GLY A 145 -5.12 10.87 -11.44
N ILE A 146 -3.98 10.27 -11.07
CA ILE A 146 -2.66 10.72 -11.48
C ILE A 146 -2.37 10.29 -12.92
N ASN A 147 -1.94 11.23 -13.76
CA ASN A 147 -1.70 11.03 -15.19
C ASN A 147 -0.22 10.89 -15.55
N ALA A 148 0.68 11.12 -14.59
CA ALA A 148 2.11 10.99 -14.77
C ALA A 148 2.47 9.59 -15.26
N SER A 149 3.16 9.50 -16.41
CA SER A 149 3.65 8.23 -16.95
C SER A 149 4.75 7.60 -16.10
N THR A 150 5.44 8.42 -15.30
CA THR A 150 6.51 8.00 -14.42
C THR A 150 6.45 8.76 -13.10
N PHE A 151 6.82 8.09 -12.01
CA PHE A 151 7.18 8.76 -10.76
C PHE A 151 8.70 8.82 -10.66
N GLU A 152 9.23 10.03 -10.72
CA GLU A 152 10.65 10.33 -10.50
C GLU A 152 10.90 10.84 -9.09
N GLU A 153 9.84 11.29 -8.42
CA GLU A 153 9.86 11.72 -7.03
C GLU A 153 8.52 11.44 -6.38
N ILE A 154 8.54 11.10 -5.10
CA ILE A 154 7.35 10.88 -4.28
C ILE A 154 7.49 11.64 -2.97
N ARG A 155 6.42 12.30 -2.57
CA ARG A 155 6.19 12.84 -1.22
C ARG A 155 4.99 12.10 -0.62
N LEU A 156 5.16 11.67 0.61
CA LEU A 156 4.12 11.08 1.45
C LEU A 156 4.11 11.78 2.81
N ASP A 157 2.95 12.29 3.20
CA ASP A 157 2.75 12.83 4.54
C ASP A 157 2.17 11.71 5.42
N PRO A 158 2.95 11.17 6.39
CA PRO A 158 2.57 9.95 7.09
C PRO A 158 1.52 10.18 8.17
N ILE A 159 1.44 11.38 8.73
CA ILE A 159 0.45 11.81 9.72
C ILE A 159 -0.09 13.17 9.32
N GLY A 160 -1.38 13.41 9.56
CA GLY A 160 -2.03 14.69 9.28
C GLY A 160 -1.79 15.73 10.36
N GLY A 161 -1.78 17.00 9.96
CA GLY A 161 -1.83 18.14 10.87
C GLY A 161 -3.19 18.82 10.77
N ALA A 162 -3.84 19.08 11.90
CA ALA A 162 -5.16 19.72 11.89
C ALA A 162 -5.09 21.09 11.20
N SER A 163 -5.65 21.12 9.98
CA SER A 163 -5.85 22.27 9.09
C SER A 163 -4.57 22.99 8.62
N ALA A 164 -4.32 22.90 7.31
CA ALA A 164 -3.51 23.80 6.47
C ALA A 164 -2.57 24.78 7.21
N ASN A 165 -1.28 24.43 7.31
CA ASN A 165 -0.22 25.35 7.76
C ASN A 165 -0.39 25.98 9.17
N SER A 166 -0.97 25.27 10.16
CA SER A 166 -1.13 25.77 11.53
C SER A 166 -0.61 24.83 12.63
N ASN A 167 0.67 24.52 12.55
CA ASN A 167 1.69 24.74 13.56
C ASN A 167 1.52 24.41 15.07
N SER A 168 0.62 23.51 15.50
CA SER A 168 0.56 23.22 16.95
C SER A 168 0.21 21.80 17.39
N GLN A 169 -0.07 20.86 16.49
CA GLN A 169 -0.50 19.51 16.89
C GLN A 169 0.40 18.36 16.45
N THR A 170 1.25 18.53 15.43
CA THR A 170 2.16 17.48 14.96
C THR A 170 3.62 17.76 15.24
N ASP A 171 4.04 19.00 15.49
CA ASP A 171 5.43 19.29 15.86
C ASP A 171 5.84 18.50 17.10
N GLY A 172 6.94 17.76 17.00
CA GLY A 172 7.40 16.89 18.08
C GLY A 172 6.71 15.52 18.14
N ASN A 173 5.62 15.29 17.40
CA ASN A 173 5.02 13.96 17.36
C ASN A 173 5.93 13.02 16.58
N SER A 174 6.12 11.83 17.14
CA SER A 174 6.81 10.76 16.46
C SER A 174 5.82 9.93 15.67
N PHE A 175 6.28 9.29 14.61
CA PHE A 175 5.50 8.37 13.81
C PHE A 175 6.36 7.21 13.37
N GLN A 176 5.69 6.11 13.03
CA GLN A 176 6.32 4.95 12.41
C GLN A 176 5.56 4.57 11.16
N VAL A 177 6.27 4.42 10.05
CA VAL A 177 5.73 4.01 8.75
C VAL A 177 6.36 2.70 8.33
N ASP A 178 5.56 1.84 7.74
CA ASP A 178 5.95 0.52 7.27
C ASP A 178 5.13 0.13 6.02
N PHE A 179 5.57 -0.86 5.26
CA PHE A 179 4.81 -1.53 4.22
C PHE A 179 4.24 -0.56 3.17
N ILE A 180 5.09 0.31 2.61
CA ILE A 180 4.68 1.24 1.55
C ILE A 180 4.64 0.46 0.24
N THR A 181 3.47 0.37 -0.38
CA THR A 181 3.25 -0.27 -1.68
C THR A 181 2.62 0.71 -2.65
N ILE A 182 3.00 0.61 -3.92
CA ILE A 182 2.43 1.38 -5.02
C ILE A 182 1.93 0.39 -6.06
N THR A 183 0.67 0.53 -6.47
CA THR A 183 0.04 -0.35 -7.44
C THR A 183 -0.43 0.39 -8.68
N ASP A 184 -0.60 -0.36 -9.76
CA ASP A 184 -1.26 0.09 -10.98
C ASP A 184 -2.52 -0.73 -11.26
N ASN A 185 -3.29 -0.32 -12.27
CA ASN A 185 -4.55 -0.97 -12.60
C ASN A 185 -4.40 -2.26 -13.43
N ALA A 186 -3.19 -2.84 -13.56
CA ALA A 186 -3.05 -4.13 -14.20
C ALA A 186 -3.69 -5.22 -13.33
N VAL A 187 -4.30 -6.18 -14.03
CA VAL A 187 -4.77 -7.41 -13.39
C VAL A 187 -3.56 -8.21 -12.91
N ALA A 188 -3.39 -8.33 -11.60
CA ALA A 188 -2.38 -9.20 -11.02
C ALA A 188 -2.60 -10.63 -11.54
N ILE A 189 -1.62 -11.14 -12.29
CA ILE A 189 -1.64 -12.51 -12.77
C ILE A 189 -1.22 -13.40 -11.60
N PRO A 190 -2.06 -14.37 -11.17
CA PRO A 190 -1.70 -15.28 -10.08
C PRO A 190 -0.35 -15.94 -10.35
N GLU A 191 0.52 -15.98 -9.34
CA GLU A 191 1.84 -16.59 -9.49
C GLU A 191 1.70 -18.03 -10.04
N PRO A 192 2.59 -18.46 -10.96
CA PRO A 192 2.51 -19.79 -11.56
C PRO A 192 2.49 -20.93 -10.53
N SER A 193 3.11 -20.72 -9.37
CA SER A 193 3.11 -21.61 -8.21
C SER A 193 1.69 -21.88 -7.68
N SER A 194 0.85 -20.85 -7.60
CA SER A 194 -0.53 -20.95 -7.13
C SER A 194 -1.39 -21.74 -8.12
N LEU A 195 -1.17 -21.52 -9.43
CA LEU A 195 -1.85 -22.29 -10.47
C LEU A 195 -1.38 -23.76 -10.48
N ALA A 196 -0.09 -24.00 -10.29
CA ALA A 196 0.47 -25.34 -10.18
C ALA A 196 -0.10 -26.10 -8.98
N LEU A 197 -0.23 -25.44 -7.82
CA LEU A 197 -0.82 -26.03 -6.63
C LEU A 197 -2.30 -26.37 -6.83
N LEU A 198 -3.07 -25.48 -7.48
CA LEU A 198 -4.46 -25.75 -7.85
C LEU A 198 -4.58 -26.94 -8.80
N GLY A 199 -3.68 -27.02 -9.79
CA GLY A 199 -3.58 -28.14 -10.72
C GLY A 199 -3.24 -29.47 -10.02
N LEU A 200 -2.29 -29.44 -9.09
CA LEU A 200 -1.92 -30.63 -8.29
C LEU A 200 -3.05 -31.07 -7.38
N GLY A 201 -3.71 -30.12 -6.70
CA GLY A 201 -4.90 -30.37 -5.89
C GLY A 201 -6.01 -31.04 -6.69
N GLY A 202 -6.32 -30.53 -7.89
CA GLY A 202 -7.28 -31.13 -8.80
C GLY A 202 -6.93 -32.57 -9.21
N LEU A 203 -5.66 -32.83 -9.53
CA LEU A 203 -5.18 -34.17 -9.91
C LEU A 203 -5.28 -35.18 -8.75
N THR A 204 -4.95 -34.76 -7.51
CA THR A 204 -5.08 -35.65 -6.35
C THR A 204 -6.54 -36.00 -6.05
N MET A 205 -7.46 -35.06 -6.21
CA MET A 205 -8.90 -35.32 -6.07
C MET A 205 -9.43 -36.26 -7.16
N LEU A 206 -8.99 -36.09 -8.41
CA LEU A 206 -9.35 -37.00 -9.51
C LEU A 206 -8.82 -38.42 -9.29
N ARG A 207 -7.61 -38.56 -8.73
CA ARG A 207 -7.04 -39.87 -8.40
C ARG A 207 -7.82 -40.59 -7.31
N ARG A 208 -8.38 -39.86 -6.34
CA ARG A 208 -9.17 -40.43 -5.24
C ARG A 208 -10.52 -40.99 -5.69
N ARG A 209 -11.08 -40.49 -6.80
CA ARG A 209 -12.34 -41.00 -7.39
C ARG A 209 -12.20 -42.29 -8.19
N ARG A 210 -10.98 -42.74 -8.49
CA ARG A 210 -10.71 -43.95 -9.30
C ARG A 210 -10.38 -45.19 -8.46
N LYS A 211 -10.43 -45.09 -7.13
CA LYS A 211 -10.40 -46.23 -6.20
C LYS A 211 -11.78 -46.39 -5.59
#